data_AF-M2ZVU5-F1
#
_entry.id   AF-M2ZVU5-F1
#
_cell.length_a   1.000
_cell.length_b   1.000
_cell.length_c   1.000
_cell.angle_alpha   90.00
_cell.angle_beta   90.00
_cell.angle_gamma   90.00
#
_symmetry.space_group_name_H-M   'P 1'
#
loop_
_entity.id
_entity.type
_entity.pdbx_description
1 polymer ?
#
loop_
_entity_poly.entity_id
_entity_poly.type
_entity_poly.pdbx_seq_one_letter_code
_entity_poly.pdbx_strand_id
1 'polypeptide(L)'
;GKGDEEDTVIDILYENQRGMFFFGIPKYSSASLLPSDPKPWQNGQFRTSAVDIRNAQVPDPSWEWAWKSWYVDMSRDVDEEGWEYSFAFVGRAGATFAWHGNHPWFHSFVRRRRWLRMRKRKSNVHRTQEKAHELTSDYFTIHPRTIRSANMLSRNASSTLVSNIARPDPNVDVEKMEILNIGHLLLALRKSTVDREKIVAVRNFTDQGGEELYYLSERMEEIMGMLIFQSSRRQLLIDLISRHEQLRAEQQALANHEHGNDLQLQQEHDRKARHASNLHKAIHVAEEQVKKLEYWSDIRGVGGSAMASNREE
;
A
#
# COMPACT_ATOMS: atom_id res chain seq x y z
N GLY A 1 21.56 -23.77 -1.98
CA GLY A 1 20.53 -24.00 -0.96
C GLY A 1 21.11 -23.83 0.43
N LYS A 2 21.38 -22.59 0.83
CA LYS A 2 21.83 -22.24 2.19
C LYS A 2 21.27 -20.91 2.71
N GLY A 3 20.44 -20.23 1.91
CA GLY A 3 19.88 -18.91 2.24
C GLY A 3 18.47 -18.95 2.87
N ASP A 4 17.78 -20.10 2.84
CA ASP A 4 16.40 -20.20 3.37
C ASP A 4 16.37 -20.48 4.89
N GLU A 5 17.46 -20.97 5.49
CA GLU A 5 17.53 -21.23 6.94
C GLU A 5 17.83 -19.96 7.76
N GLU A 6 18.50 -18.96 7.17
CA GLU A 6 18.90 -17.73 7.90
C GLU A 6 17.73 -16.77 8.20
N ASP A 7 16.54 -17.04 7.67
CA ASP A 7 15.36 -16.17 7.75
C ASP A 7 14.19 -16.80 8.52
N THR A 8 14.44 -17.82 9.34
CA THR A 8 13.44 -18.45 10.22
C THR A 8 13.73 -18.14 11.70
N VAL A 9 12.69 -17.75 12.45
CA VAL A 9 12.80 -17.40 13.87
C VAL A 9 11.68 -18.07 14.65
N ILE A 10 12.04 -18.71 15.77
CA ILE A 10 11.09 -19.27 16.73
C ILE A 10 10.82 -18.23 17.81
N ASP A 11 9.60 -17.74 17.88
CA ASP A 11 9.15 -16.89 18.98
C ASP A 11 8.72 -17.77 20.16
N ILE A 12 9.08 -17.33 21.36
CA ILE A 12 8.81 -18.01 22.62
C ILE A 12 7.95 -17.10 23.49
N LEU A 13 6.84 -17.65 23.99
CA LEU A 13 5.94 -16.99 24.92
C LEU A 13 5.69 -17.90 26.13
N TYR A 14 5.77 -17.35 27.33
CA TYR A 14 5.44 -18.04 28.57
C TYR A 14 4.08 -17.58 29.07
N GLU A 15 3.22 -18.55 29.38
CA GLU A 15 1.95 -18.36 30.08
C GLU A 15 2.15 -18.67 31.56
N ASN A 16 1.81 -17.73 32.44
CA ASN A 16 1.99 -17.85 33.89
C ASN A 16 0.66 -17.87 34.62
N GLN A 17 0.51 -18.80 35.57
CA GLN A 17 -0.66 -18.88 36.42
C GLN A 17 -0.27 -19.22 37.86
N ARG A 18 -1.06 -18.74 38.82
CA ARG A 18 -0.94 -19.09 40.25
C ARG A 18 -2.18 -19.85 40.69
N GLY A 19 -1.99 -20.78 41.61
CA GLY A 19 -3.06 -21.66 42.07
C GLY A 19 -2.54 -22.81 42.90
N MET A 20 -3.38 -23.83 43.07
CA MET A 20 -2.98 -25.08 43.70
C MET A 20 -3.87 -26.22 43.23
N PHE A 21 -3.42 -27.45 43.45
CA PHE A 21 -4.28 -28.62 43.33
C PHE A 21 -5.20 -28.73 44.55
N PHE A 22 -6.49 -28.90 44.29
CA PHE A 22 -7.50 -29.14 45.32
C PHE A 22 -8.17 -30.48 45.02
N PHE A 23 -7.90 -31.49 45.85
CA PHE A 23 -8.36 -32.87 45.66
C PHE A 23 -8.11 -33.42 44.24
N GLY A 24 -6.90 -33.21 43.70
CA GLY A 24 -6.52 -33.67 42.35
C GLY A 24 -7.02 -32.80 41.20
N ILE A 25 -7.82 -31.77 41.47
CA ILE A 25 -8.27 -30.82 40.44
C ILE A 25 -7.33 -29.60 40.41
N PRO A 26 -6.70 -29.29 39.27
CA PRO A 26 -5.85 -28.11 39.14
C PRO A 26 -6.70 -26.83 39.13
N LYS A 27 -6.56 -25.99 40.18
CA LYS A 27 -7.22 -24.68 40.27
C LYS A 27 -6.20 -23.56 40.09
N TYR A 28 -5.81 -23.31 38.85
CA TYR A 28 -4.88 -22.25 38.47
C TYR A 28 -5.56 -21.21 37.60
N SER A 29 -5.19 -19.94 37.81
CA SER A 29 -5.69 -18.83 37.02
C SER A 29 -4.62 -17.75 36.88
N SER A 30 -4.64 -17.04 35.75
CA SER A 30 -3.85 -15.82 35.56
C SER A 30 -4.40 -14.66 36.41
N ALA A 31 -5.68 -14.68 36.79
CA ALA A 31 -6.28 -13.69 37.68
C ALA A 31 -5.85 -13.84 39.15
N SER A 32 -5.29 -15.00 39.51
CA SER A 32 -4.80 -15.30 40.87
C SER A 32 -3.33 -14.90 41.06
N LEU A 33 -2.70 -14.26 40.08
CA LEU A 33 -1.34 -13.73 40.19
C LEU A 33 -1.31 -12.55 41.14
N LEU A 34 -0.33 -12.54 42.04
CA LEU A 34 -0.11 -11.44 42.98
C LEU A 34 0.62 -10.27 42.30
N PRO A 35 0.58 -9.06 42.88
CA PRO A 35 1.32 -7.91 42.35
C PRO A 35 2.83 -8.12 42.23
N SER A 36 3.41 -8.98 43.06
CA SER A 36 4.83 -9.36 43.02
C SER A 36 5.15 -10.46 42.01
N ASP A 37 4.13 -11.12 41.46
CA ASP A 37 4.32 -12.16 40.45
C ASP A 37 4.57 -11.53 39.07
N PRO A 38 5.24 -12.26 38.16
CA PRO A 38 5.26 -11.88 36.76
C PRO A 38 3.84 -11.78 36.18
N LYS A 39 3.71 -10.98 35.12
CA LYS A 39 2.45 -10.85 34.37
C LYS A 39 2.05 -12.19 33.74
N PRO A 40 0.75 -12.36 33.39
CA PRO A 40 0.22 -13.58 32.77
C PRO A 40 1.00 -14.06 31.53
N TRP A 41 1.56 -13.13 30.77
CA TRP A 41 2.31 -13.41 29.56
C TRP A 41 3.70 -12.78 29.62
N GLN A 42 4.73 -13.57 29.32
CA GLN A 42 6.12 -13.13 29.24
C GLN A 42 6.79 -13.62 27.96
N ASN A 43 7.77 -12.87 27.45
CA ASN A 43 8.59 -13.31 26.32
C ASN A 43 9.69 -14.30 26.74
N GLY A 44 10.47 -14.79 25.78
CA GLY A 44 11.59 -15.72 26.02
C GLY A 44 12.66 -15.23 27.02
N GLN A 45 12.74 -13.92 27.24
CA GLN A 45 13.66 -13.25 28.18
C GLN A 45 13.00 -12.93 29.53
N PHE A 46 11.82 -13.50 29.82
CA PHE A 46 11.03 -13.27 31.02
C PHE A 46 10.64 -11.79 31.24
N ARG A 47 10.54 -11.00 30.17
CA ARG A 47 9.95 -9.66 30.23
C ARG A 47 8.45 -9.74 29.96
N THR A 48 7.69 -8.84 30.56
CA THR A 48 6.24 -8.74 30.34
C THR A 48 5.94 -8.61 28.84
N SER A 49 5.05 -9.47 28.36
CA SER A 49 4.48 -9.40 27.02
C SER A 49 3.09 -8.77 27.09
N ALA A 50 2.82 -7.82 26.18
CA ALA A 50 1.46 -7.28 25.99
C ALA A 50 0.58 -8.21 25.12
N VAL A 51 1.19 -9.20 24.48
CA VAL A 51 0.52 -10.15 23.58
C VAL A 51 0.39 -11.54 24.22
N ASP A 52 -0.69 -12.19 23.83
CA ASP A 52 -1.18 -13.54 24.13
C ASP A 52 -1.12 -14.37 22.83
N ILE A 53 -1.22 -15.70 22.94
CA ILE A 53 -1.22 -16.64 21.82
C ILE A 53 -2.30 -16.32 20.77
N ARG A 54 -3.39 -15.65 21.18
CA ARG A 54 -4.53 -15.30 20.32
C ARG A 54 -4.34 -14.00 19.53
N ASN A 55 -3.62 -13.02 20.09
CA ASN A 55 -3.49 -11.69 19.50
C ASN A 55 -2.08 -11.41 18.93
N ALA A 56 -1.11 -12.31 19.13
CA ALA A 56 0.25 -12.16 18.65
C ALA A 56 0.32 -11.93 17.13
N GLN A 57 0.84 -10.77 16.75
CA GLN A 57 1.11 -10.38 15.36
C GLN A 57 2.58 -10.55 15.02
N VAL A 58 2.87 -10.64 13.72
CA VAL A 58 4.25 -10.50 13.23
C VAL A 58 4.74 -9.06 13.43
N PRO A 59 6.05 -8.82 13.62
CA PRO A 59 6.55 -7.48 13.92
C PRO A 59 6.42 -6.50 12.74
N ASP A 60 6.53 -7.00 11.50
CA ASP A 60 6.40 -6.19 10.30
C ASP A 60 5.95 -7.05 9.10
N PRO A 61 5.48 -6.43 7.99
CA PRO A 61 4.90 -7.14 6.84
C PRO A 61 5.85 -8.07 6.07
N SER A 62 7.16 -7.94 6.26
CA SER A 62 8.15 -8.83 5.64
C SER A 62 8.17 -10.22 6.27
N TRP A 63 7.54 -10.40 7.43
CA TRP A 63 7.41 -11.68 8.10
C TRP A 63 6.05 -12.32 7.87
N GLU A 64 6.03 -13.64 7.91
CA GLU A 64 4.82 -14.42 8.00
C GLU A 64 4.97 -15.57 9.00
N TRP A 65 3.87 -15.96 9.63
CA TRP A 65 3.86 -17.14 10.48
C TRP A 65 4.05 -18.39 9.63
N ALA A 66 5.14 -19.13 9.86
CA ALA A 66 5.37 -20.42 9.24
C ALA A 66 4.45 -21.48 9.85
N TRP A 67 4.18 -21.37 11.15
CA TRP A 67 3.27 -22.22 11.89
C TRP A 67 1.89 -21.58 12.05
N LYS A 68 0.84 -22.32 11.71
CA LYS A 68 -0.54 -21.83 11.74
C LYS A 68 -0.96 -21.36 13.15
N SER A 69 -0.55 -22.10 14.17
CA SER A 69 -0.90 -21.86 15.57
C SER A 69 0.34 -21.89 16.46
N TRP A 70 0.18 -21.47 17.71
CA TRP A 70 1.16 -21.72 18.76
C TRP A 70 1.14 -23.19 19.17
N TYR A 71 2.31 -23.74 19.45
CA TYR A 71 2.51 -25.10 19.93
C TYR A 71 3.10 -25.08 21.33
N VAL A 72 2.74 -26.06 22.14
CA VAL A 72 3.30 -26.24 23.49
C VAL A 72 4.63 -26.98 23.39
N ASP A 73 5.65 -26.49 24.09
CA ASP A 73 6.96 -27.13 24.16
C ASP A 73 6.96 -28.30 25.15
N MET A 74 6.89 -29.52 24.63
CA MET A 74 6.91 -30.76 25.43
C MET A 74 8.31 -31.34 25.64
N SER A 75 9.38 -30.65 25.21
CA SER A 75 10.76 -31.18 25.27
C SER A 75 11.40 -31.14 26.67
N ARG A 76 10.73 -30.50 27.63
CA ARG A 76 11.22 -30.27 28.99
C ARG A 76 10.52 -31.20 29.99
N ASP A 77 10.91 -31.10 31.26
CA ASP A 77 10.18 -31.73 32.35
C ASP A 77 8.86 -30.98 32.58
N VAL A 78 7.82 -31.41 31.86
CA VAL A 78 6.47 -30.85 31.85
C VAL A 78 5.42 -31.95 32.03
N ASP A 79 4.22 -31.58 32.45
CA ASP A 79 3.07 -32.49 32.52
C ASP A 79 2.48 -32.81 31.12
N GLU A 80 1.37 -33.56 31.10
CA GLU A 80 0.64 -33.94 29.88
C GLU A 80 0.07 -32.74 29.11
N GLU A 81 -0.17 -31.61 29.77
CA GLU A 81 -0.63 -30.37 29.15
C GLU A 81 0.51 -29.34 28.94
N GLY A 82 1.76 -29.72 29.18
CA GLY A 82 2.95 -28.89 29.02
C GLY A 82 3.18 -27.83 30.09
N TRP A 83 2.62 -28.00 31.29
CA TRP A 83 2.90 -27.15 32.45
C TRP A 83 4.17 -27.58 33.18
N GLU A 84 4.96 -26.58 33.55
CA GLU A 84 6.02 -26.68 34.55
C GLU A 84 5.49 -26.09 35.86
N TYR A 85 5.74 -26.75 36.99
CA TYR A 85 5.32 -26.34 38.32
C TYR A 85 6.49 -25.88 39.17
N SER A 86 6.21 -24.97 40.11
CA SER A 86 7.17 -24.50 41.09
C SER A 86 6.48 -23.93 42.33
N PHE A 87 7.25 -23.70 43.39
CA PHE A 87 6.76 -23.06 44.61
C PHE A 87 6.48 -21.56 44.40
N ALA A 88 7.34 -20.86 43.64
CA ALA A 88 7.17 -19.45 43.29
C ALA A 88 7.97 -19.09 42.03
N PHE A 89 7.63 -17.98 41.38
CA PHE A 89 8.31 -17.55 40.14
C PHE A 89 9.73 -17.04 40.40
N VAL A 90 9.95 -16.34 41.51
CA VAL A 90 11.25 -15.77 41.91
C VAL A 90 11.44 -16.01 43.41
N GLY A 91 12.63 -16.47 43.77
CA GLY A 91 13.07 -16.70 45.14
C GLY A 91 13.79 -15.51 45.76
N ARG A 92 14.23 -15.69 47.00
CA ARG A 92 14.93 -14.65 47.76
C ARG A 92 16.21 -14.24 47.03
N ALA A 93 16.48 -12.93 46.94
CA ALA A 93 17.63 -12.35 46.24
C ALA A 93 17.73 -12.70 44.73
N GLY A 94 16.59 -12.99 44.07
CA GLY A 94 16.56 -13.23 42.61
C GLY A 94 16.90 -14.66 42.19
N ALA A 95 17.08 -15.58 43.13
CA ALA A 95 17.29 -17.00 42.82
C ALA A 95 16.02 -17.62 42.20
N THR A 96 16.14 -18.40 41.14
CA THR A 96 15.01 -19.12 40.55
C THR A 96 14.78 -20.45 41.27
N PHE A 97 13.54 -20.74 41.67
CA PHE A 97 13.18 -22.06 42.17
C PHE A 97 13.26 -23.11 41.05
N ALA A 98 13.54 -24.36 41.41
CA ALA A 98 13.54 -25.47 40.46
C ALA A 98 12.12 -25.69 39.91
N TRP A 99 12.03 -25.87 38.60
CA TRP A 99 10.79 -26.17 37.88
C TRP A 99 10.74 -27.66 37.60
N HIS A 100 9.56 -28.26 37.69
CA HIS A 100 9.36 -29.70 37.50
C HIS A 100 8.03 -29.99 36.80
N GLY A 101 7.96 -31.10 36.06
CA GLY A 101 6.78 -31.52 35.31
C GLY A 101 5.77 -32.32 36.14
N ASN A 102 6.23 -32.93 37.23
CA ASN A 102 5.35 -33.56 38.21
C ASN A 102 4.66 -32.48 39.08
N HIS A 103 3.48 -32.75 39.63
CA HIS A 103 2.73 -31.78 40.43
C HIS A 103 2.54 -32.24 41.90
N PRO A 104 3.58 -32.23 42.75
CA PRO A 104 3.38 -32.54 44.16
C PRO A 104 2.55 -31.44 44.84
N TRP A 105 1.55 -31.86 45.62
CA TRP A 105 0.54 -30.99 46.23
C TRP A 105 1.10 -29.92 47.19
N PHE A 106 2.30 -30.10 47.75
CA PHE A 106 2.87 -29.23 48.78
C PHE A 106 3.92 -28.19 48.28
N HIS A 107 4.19 -28.12 46.98
CA HIS A 107 5.13 -27.12 46.42
C HIS A 107 4.85 -26.69 44.97
N SER A 108 3.61 -26.87 44.50
CA SER A 108 3.19 -26.50 43.13
C SER A 108 2.24 -25.28 43.13
N PHE A 109 2.64 -24.16 43.75
CA PHE A 109 1.75 -22.99 43.88
C PHE A 109 1.73 -22.07 42.65
N VAL A 110 2.73 -22.20 41.78
CA VAL A 110 2.79 -21.51 40.51
C VAL A 110 3.03 -22.51 39.41
N ARG A 111 2.52 -22.20 38.21
CA ARG A 111 2.81 -22.96 37.01
C ARG A 111 3.10 -22.03 35.84
N ARG A 112 3.93 -22.50 34.92
CA ARG A 112 4.17 -21.82 33.65
C ARG A 112 4.13 -22.80 32.49
N ARG A 113 3.67 -22.36 31.33
CA ARG A 113 3.66 -23.14 30.09
C ARG A 113 4.43 -22.38 29.02
N ARG A 114 5.29 -23.08 28.28
CA ARG A 114 6.09 -22.52 27.21
C ARG A 114 5.42 -22.78 25.86
N TRP A 115 5.07 -21.71 25.18
CA TRP A 115 4.50 -21.70 23.84
C TRP A 115 5.55 -21.30 22.80
N LEU A 116 5.55 -21.98 21.67
CA LEU A 116 6.45 -21.77 20.54
C LEU A 116 5.63 -21.45 19.28
N ARG A 117 6.10 -20.47 18.51
CA ARG A 117 5.56 -20.22 17.16
C ARG A 117 6.66 -19.80 16.23
N MET A 118 6.76 -20.48 15.09
CA MET A 118 7.76 -20.17 14.09
C MET A 118 7.22 -19.14 13.09
N ARG A 119 8.01 -18.11 12.86
CA ARG A 119 7.86 -17.17 11.73
C ARG A 119 9.03 -17.29 10.78
N LYS A 120 8.79 -16.96 9.52
CA LYS A 120 9.81 -16.90 8.48
C LYS A 120 9.70 -15.58 7.74
N ARG A 121 10.80 -15.04 7.23
CA ARG A 121 10.72 -13.93 6.31
C ARG A 121 10.13 -14.39 4.99
N LYS A 122 9.32 -13.53 4.40
CA LYS A 122 8.82 -13.73 3.04
C LYS A 122 10.02 -13.66 2.12
N SER A 123 10.28 -14.78 1.45
CA SER A 123 11.28 -14.83 0.39
C SER A 123 10.83 -13.90 -0.73
N ASN A 124 11.48 -12.74 -0.85
CA ASN A 124 11.33 -11.86 -2.00
C ASN A 124 12.05 -12.42 -3.23
N VAL A 125 12.06 -13.75 -3.41
CA VAL A 125 12.33 -14.34 -4.71
C VAL A 125 11.08 -14.07 -5.54
N HIS A 126 11.05 -12.90 -6.17
CA HIS A 126 10.37 -12.76 -7.44
C HIS A 126 10.94 -13.86 -8.33
N ARG A 127 10.32 -15.04 -8.33
CA ARG A 127 10.54 -16.08 -9.32
C ARG A 127 9.94 -15.56 -10.61
N THR A 128 10.60 -14.54 -11.15
CA THR A 128 10.53 -14.18 -12.55
C THR A 128 11.01 -15.43 -13.27
N GLN A 129 10.06 -16.22 -13.77
CA GLN A 129 10.36 -17.34 -14.66
C GLN A 129 11.04 -16.90 -15.97
N GLU A 130 11.37 -15.62 -16.12
CA GLU A 130 11.93 -15.01 -17.33
C GLU A 130 13.44 -14.73 -17.27
N LYS A 131 14.18 -15.21 -16.26
CA LYS A 131 15.60 -14.85 -16.06
C LYS A 131 16.62 -15.93 -16.47
N ALA A 132 16.24 -16.89 -17.31
CA ALA A 132 17.22 -17.82 -17.90
C ALA A 132 18.19 -17.13 -18.89
N HIS A 133 17.91 -15.87 -19.29
CA HIS A 133 18.70 -15.14 -20.29
C HIS A 133 19.67 -14.11 -19.69
N GLU A 134 19.66 -13.92 -18.37
CA GLU A 134 20.55 -12.95 -17.69
C GLU A 134 21.97 -13.48 -17.46
N LEU A 135 22.25 -14.74 -17.78
CA LEU A 135 23.58 -15.38 -17.61
C LEU A 135 24.33 -15.60 -18.93
N THR A 136 23.78 -15.20 -20.06
CA THR A 136 24.46 -15.26 -21.36
C THR A 136 25.48 -14.12 -21.45
N SER A 137 26.70 -14.43 -21.90
CA SER A 137 27.83 -13.49 -22.05
C SER A 137 27.51 -12.23 -22.86
N ASP A 138 26.44 -12.27 -23.64
CA ASP A 138 25.91 -11.15 -24.43
C ASP A 138 25.35 -10.02 -23.55
N TYR A 139 25.18 -10.25 -22.24
CA TYR A 139 24.75 -9.24 -21.27
C TYR A 139 25.85 -8.22 -20.91
N PHE A 140 27.13 -8.57 -21.06
CA PHE A 140 28.26 -7.68 -20.70
C PHE A 140 28.89 -6.95 -21.88
N THR A 141 28.51 -7.26 -23.12
CA THR A 141 28.94 -6.50 -24.28
C THR A 141 27.92 -5.40 -24.58
N ILE A 142 28.18 -4.21 -24.03
CA ILE A 142 27.56 -2.97 -24.48
C ILE A 142 28.01 -2.75 -25.93
N HIS A 143 27.22 -3.20 -26.89
CA HIS A 143 27.37 -2.76 -28.26
C HIS A 143 26.78 -1.34 -28.36
N PRO A 144 27.59 -0.30 -28.66
CA PRO A 144 27.07 1.03 -28.91
C PRO A 144 26.09 0.95 -30.08
N ARG A 145 24.84 1.37 -29.84
CA ARG A 145 23.79 1.35 -30.85
C ARG A 145 23.88 2.59 -31.73
N THR A 146 25.03 2.79 -32.35
CA THR A 146 25.23 3.69 -33.49
C THR A 146 26.11 2.95 -34.47
N ILE A 147 25.43 2.24 -35.38
CA ILE A 147 25.76 1.91 -36.78
C ILE A 147 24.92 0.66 -37.10
N ARG A 148 23.67 0.89 -37.47
CA ARG A 148 23.03 0.01 -38.44
C ARG A 148 22.58 0.89 -39.58
N SER A 149 23.25 0.66 -40.69
CA SER A 149 23.15 1.33 -41.96
C SER A 149 21.71 1.44 -42.45
N ALA A 150 21.44 2.54 -43.14
CA ALA A 150 20.30 2.69 -44.02
C ALA A 150 20.29 1.54 -45.04
N ASN A 151 19.37 0.59 -44.89
CA ASN A 151 18.67 -0.13 -45.96
C ASN A 151 17.85 -1.27 -45.35
N MET A 152 16.53 -1.13 -45.33
CA MET A 152 15.55 -2.13 -45.75
C MET A 152 14.14 -1.58 -45.52
N LEU A 153 13.54 -1.17 -46.62
CA LEU A 153 12.11 -0.89 -46.72
C LEU A 153 11.32 -2.21 -46.65
N SER A 154 10.09 -2.09 -46.13
CA SER A 154 8.92 -2.93 -46.44
C SER A 154 8.82 -4.31 -45.78
N ARG A 155 7.93 -4.44 -44.79
CA ARG A 155 6.64 -5.13 -44.97
C ARG A 155 5.80 -5.20 -43.67
N ASN A 156 4.61 -4.64 -43.80
CA ASN A 156 3.31 -5.02 -43.23
C ASN A 156 3.09 -5.10 -41.70
N ALA A 157 2.15 -4.24 -41.28
CA ALA A 157 1.22 -4.35 -40.16
C ALA A 157 0.74 -5.80 -39.89
N SER A 158 0.47 -6.23 -38.66
CA SER A 158 -0.75 -5.84 -37.93
C SER A 158 -0.74 -6.29 -36.45
N SER A 159 -1.41 -5.50 -35.62
CA SER A 159 -2.09 -5.84 -34.35
C SER A 159 -1.29 -6.35 -33.16
N THR A 160 -0.86 -5.43 -32.29
CA THR A 160 -1.15 -5.38 -30.82
C THR A 160 -0.24 -4.33 -30.17
N LEU A 161 -0.56 -3.06 -30.39
CA LEU A 161 0.07 -1.95 -29.68
C LEU A 161 -0.76 -1.69 -28.42
N VAL A 162 -0.26 -2.04 -27.22
CA VAL A 162 -0.15 -1.17 -26.02
C VAL A 162 0.56 -1.99 -24.92
N SER A 163 1.90 -2.09 -24.95
CA SER A 163 2.69 -2.46 -23.75
C SER A 163 4.18 -2.32 -24.02
N ASN A 164 4.62 -1.14 -24.47
CA ASN A 164 6.03 -0.75 -24.42
C ASN A 164 6.12 0.76 -24.24
N ILE A 165 5.60 1.26 -23.12
CA ILE A 165 6.07 2.55 -22.61
C ILE A 165 7.41 2.25 -21.95
N ALA A 166 8.46 2.73 -22.60
CA ALA A 166 9.83 2.72 -22.13
C ALA A 166 9.90 3.00 -20.62
N ARG A 167 10.77 2.27 -19.92
CA ARG A 167 11.18 2.64 -18.56
C ARG A 167 11.58 4.12 -18.61
N PRO A 168 10.86 5.01 -17.90
CA PRO A 168 11.20 6.43 -17.93
C PRO A 168 12.58 6.59 -17.28
N ASP A 169 13.45 7.33 -17.94
CA ASP A 169 14.73 7.76 -17.41
C ASP A 169 14.56 8.25 -15.95
N PRO A 170 15.35 7.75 -14.97
CA PRO A 170 15.25 8.19 -13.59
C PRO A 170 15.60 9.68 -13.38
N ASN A 171 16.11 10.39 -14.40
CA ASN A 171 16.46 11.82 -14.34
C ASN A 171 15.46 12.78 -14.99
N VAL A 172 14.20 12.39 -15.22
CA VAL A 172 13.20 13.36 -15.74
C VAL A 172 12.68 14.24 -14.60
N ASP A 173 13.22 15.47 -14.55
CA ASP A 173 12.77 16.55 -13.69
C ASP A 173 11.36 17.00 -14.15
N VAL A 174 10.33 16.62 -13.38
CA VAL A 174 8.91 16.86 -13.70
C VAL A 174 8.61 18.36 -13.82
N GLU A 175 9.36 19.22 -13.13
CA GLU A 175 9.17 20.67 -13.18
C GLU A 175 9.56 21.29 -14.53
N LYS A 176 10.42 20.62 -15.31
CA LYS A 176 10.91 21.10 -16.61
C LYS A 176 10.33 20.35 -17.80
N MET A 177 9.46 19.39 -17.56
CA MET A 177 8.93 18.53 -18.61
C MET A 177 7.83 19.24 -19.38
N GLU A 178 8.01 19.45 -20.68
CA GLU A 178 6.97 19.96 -21.56
C GLU A 178 5.87 18.90 -21.74
N ILE A 179 4.65 19.23 -21.29
CA ILE A 179 3.52 18.31 -21.30
C ILE A 179 2.69 18.56 -22.56
N LEU A 180 3.19 18.05 -23.69
CA LEU A 180 2.58 18.27 -25.02
C LEU A 180 1.58 17.17 -25.42
N ASN A 181 1.67 15.99 -24.82
CA ASN A 181 0.86 14.82 -25.17
C ASN A 181 0.27 14.18 -23.91
N ILE A 182 -0.87 13.48 -24.06
CA ILE A 182 -1.51 12.74 -22.95
C ILE A 182 -0.57 11.75 -22.26
N GLY A 183 0.35 11.12 -23.00
CA GLY A 183 1.36 10.21 -22.44
C GLY A 183 2.35 10.93 -21.51
N HIS A 184 2.75 12.16 -21.87
CA HIS A 184 3.60 13.00 -21.03
C HIS A 184 2.85 13.40 -19.75
N LEU A 185 1.55 13.71 -19.85
CA LEU A 185 0.73 14.03 -18.69
C LEU A 185 0.64 12.84 -17.73
N LEU A 186 0.31 11.65 -18.22
CA LEU A 186 0.21 10.45 -17.37
C LEU A 186 1.55 10.09 -16.72
N LEU A 187 2.66 10.30 -17.42
CA LEU A 187 3.99 10.13 -16.85
C LEU A 187 4.26 11.14 -15.73
N ALA A 188 3.98 12.42 -15.95
CA ALA A 188 4.12 13.47 -14.95
C ALA A 188 3.27 13.17 -13.71
N LEU A 189 2.00 12.79 -13.90
CA LEU A 189 1.08 12.42 -12.83
C LEU A 189 1.58 11.23 -12.00
N ARG A 190 2.20 10.21 -12.62
CA ARG A 190 2.77 9.06 -11.91
C ARG A 190 4.05 9.41 -11.15
N LYS A 191 4.82 10.39 -11.63
CA LYS A 191 6.06 10.85 -10.99
C LYS A 191 5.82 11.85 -9.87
N SER A 192 4.78 12.69 -9.97
CA SER A 192 4.40 13.65 -8.94
C SER A 192 4.02 12.93 -7.65
N THR A 193 4.50 13.45 -6.51
CA THR A 193 4.27 12.81 -5.21
C THR A 193 3.03 13.36 -4.51
N VAL A 194 2.69 14.63 -4.78
CA VAL A 194 1.58 15.34 -4.11
C VAL A 194 0.53 15.78 -5.12
N ASP A 195 -0.74 15.79 -4.71
CA ASP A 195 -1.88 16.22 -5.53
C ASP A 195 -1.71 17.64 -6.11
N ARG A 196 -1.07 18.57 -5.36
CA ARG A 196 -0.77 19.92 -5.87
C ARG A 196 0.09 19.89 -7.14
N GLU A 197 1.08 19.01 -7.20
CA GLU A 197 1.99 18.87 -8.36
C GLU A 197 1.24 18.23 -9.53
N LYS A 198 0.36 17.26 -9.23
CA LYS A 198 -0.50 16.63 -10.22
C LYS A 198 -1.45 17.65 -10.87
N ILE A 199 -2.07 18.52 -10.07
CA ILE A 199 -2.93 19.59 -10.56
C ILE A 199 -2.15 20.56 -11.46
N VAL A 200 -0.94 20.94 -11.06
CA VAL A 200 -0.05 21.79 -11.90
C VAL A 200 0.29 21.10 -13.23
N ALA A 201 0.56 19.79 -13.23
CA ALA A 201 0.82 19.05 -14.45
C ALA A 201 -0.39 19.05 -15.40
N VAL A 202 -1.61 18.86 -14.88
CA VAL A 202 -2.83 18.94 -15.71
C VAL A 202 -3.02 20.36 -16.24
N ARG A 203 -2.79 21.39 -15.43
CA ARG A 203 -2.85 22.79 -15.87
C ARG A 203 -1.88 23.10 -17.01
N ASN A 204 -0.64 22.63 -16.91
CA ASN A 204 0.34 22.81 -17.98
C ASN A 204 -0.11 22.11 -19.27
N PHE A 205 -0.72 20.92 -19.15
CA PHE A 205 -1.28 20.21 -20.30
C PHE A 205 -2.50 20.91 -20.91
N THR A 206 -3.40 21.48 -20.10
CA THR A 206 -4.54 22.24 -20.64
C THR A 206 -4.08 23.48 -21.40
N ASP A 207 -2.91 24.00 -21.05
CA ASP A 207 -2.37 25.20 -21.67
C ASP A 207 -1.59 24.90 -22.95
N GLN A 208 -0.85 23.79 -22.98
CA GLN A 208 0.10 23.47 -24.05
C GLN A 208 -0.29 22.27 -24.92
N GLY A 209 -1.24 21.45 -24.49
CA GLY A 209 -1.57 20.16 -25.10
C GLY A 209 -2.24 20.22 -26.48
N GLY A 210 -2.62 21.40 -26.97
CA GLY A 210 -3.11 21.58 -28.34
C GLY A 210 -4.27 20.63 -28.72
N GLU A 211 -4.06 19.81 -29.75
CA GLU A 211 -5.04 18.84 -30.25
C GLU A 211 -5.12 17.57 -29.39
N GLU A 212 -4.08 17.22 -28.62
CA GLU A 212 -4.05 16.05 -27.73
C GLU A 212 -5.01 16.20 -26.54
N LEU A 213 -5.52 17.41 -26.29
CA LEU A 213 -6.56 17.65 -25.29
C LEU A 213 -7.83 16.84 -25.56
N TYR A 214 -8.04 16.39 -26.80
CA TYR A 214 -9.12 15.46 -27.15
C TYR A 214 -9.16 14.21 -26.25
N TYR A 215 -8.00 13.67 -25.89
CA TYR A 215 -7.89 12.47 -25.05
C TYR A 215 -8.09 12.74 -23.55
N LEU A 216 -8.15 14.02 -23.14
CA LEU A 216 -8.26 14.38 -21.72
C LEU A 216 -9.56 13.87 -21.10
N SER A 217 -10.68 13.95 -21.83
CA SER A 217 -11.98 13.46 -21.33
C SER A 217 -11.99 11.95 -21.13
N GLU A 218 -11.38 11.19 -22.05
CA GLU A 218 -11.30 9.72 -21.96
C GLU A 218 -10.42 9.27 -20.78
N ARG A 219 -9.39 10.04 -20.46
CA ARG A 219 -8.46 9.75 -19.35
C ARG A 219 -8.86 10.42 -18.04
N MET A 220 -9.95 11.17 -17.99
CA MET A 220 -10.33 11.95 -16.81
C MET A 220 -10.59 11.07 -15.58
N GLU A 221 -11.18 9.88 -15.75
CA GLU A 221 -11.38 8.93 -14.65
C GLU A 221 -10.04 8.42 -14.09
N GLU A 222 -9.07 8.10 -14.96
CA GLU A 222 -7.71 7.69 -14.54
C GLU A 222 -7.01 8.84 -13.79
N ILE A 223 -7.10 10.06 -14.31
CA ILE A 223 -6.48 11.27 -13.73
C ILE A 223 -7.08 11.60 -12.36
N MET A 224 -8.42 11.66 -12.25
CA MET A 224 -9.11 11.89 -10.99
C MET A 224 -8.89 10.76 -9.98
N GLY A 225 -8.65 9.54 -10.45
CA GLY A 225 -8.27 8.38 -9.64
C GLY A 225 -6.88 8.49 -9.02
N MET A 226 -5.94 9.21 -9.66
CA MET A 226 -4.59 9.44 -9.16
C MET A 226 -4.49 10.52 -8.07
N LEU A 227 -5.52 11.33 -7.87
CA LEU A 227 -5.60 12.30 -6.79
C LEU A 227 -6.00 11.59 -5.49
N ILE A 228 -5.31 11.86 -4.39
CA ILE A 228 -5.62 11.23 -3.10
C ILE A 228 -6.84 11.90 -2.47
N PHE A 229 -6.86 13.23 -2.42
CA PHE A 229 -7.87 14.00 -1.68
C PHE A 229 -9.09 14.39 -2.52
N GLN A 230 -10.27 14.39 -1.91
CA GLN A 230 -11.51 14.85 -2.56
C GLN A 230 -11.49 16.35 -2.84
N SER A 231 -10.90 17.14 -1.93
CA SER A 231 -10.69 18.59 -2.14
C SER A 231 -9.85 18.86 -3.38
N SER A 232 -8.81 18.05 -3.63
CA SER A 232 -7.95 18.18 -4.82
C SER A 232 -8.68 17.87 -6.12
N ARG A 233 -9.63 16.92 -6.12
CA ARG A 233 -10.48 16.65 -7.29
C ARG A 233 -11.41 17.82 -7.61
N ARG A 234 -12.02 18.41 -6.58
CA ARG A 234 -12.84 19.63 -6.72
C ARG A 234 -12.00 20.80 -7.22
N GLN A 235 -10.79 20.97 -6.69
CA GLN A 235 -9.86 22.00 -7.13
C GLN A 235 -9.52 21.83 -8.60
N LEU A 236 -9.20 20.62 -9.05
CA LEU A 236 -8.94 20.35 -10.46
C LEU A 236 -10.15 20.71 -11.35
N LEU A 237 -11.37 20.35 -10.91
CA LEU A 237 -12.59 20.71 -11.63
C LEU A 237 -12.76 22.24 -11.75
N ILE A 238 -12.54 22.98 -10.66
CA ILE A 238 -12.60 24.45 -10.65
C ILE A 238 -11.56 25.04 -11.61
N ASP A 239 -10.34 24.52 -11.61
CA ASP A 239 -9.26 24.98 -12.50
C ASP A 239 -9.63 24.74 -13.98
N LEU A 240 -10.22 23.59 -14.31
CA LEU A 240 -10.68 23.28 -15.67
C LEU A 240 -11.81 24.22 -16.12
N ILE A 241 -12.80 24.48 -15.25
CA ILE A 241 -13.90 25.42 -15.51
C ILE A 241 -13.35 26.82 -15.78
N SER A 242 -12.47 27.31 -14.90
CA SER A 242 -11.86 28.64 -15.05
C SER A 242 -11.09 28.77 -16.37
N ARG A 243 -10.34 27.72 -16.75
CA ARG A 243 -9.62 27.70 -18.03
C ARG A 243 -10.56 27.70 -19.23
N HIS A 244 -11.65 26.95 -19.17
CA HIS A 244 -12.66 26.92 -20.24
C HIS A 244 -13.33 28.28 -20.42
N GLU A 245 -13.65 28.99 -19.33
CA GLU A 245 -14.19 30.35 -19.40
C GLU A 245 -13.23 31.35 -20.06
N GLN A 246 -11.93 31.28 -19.71
CA GLN A 246 -10.88 32.10 -20.33
C GLN A 246 -10.81 31.85 -21.85
N LEU A 247 -10.79 30.59 -22.27
CA LEU A 247 -10.74 30.22 -23.69
C LEU A 247 -11.99 30.68 -24.45
N ARG A 248 -13.16 30.62 -23.83
CA ARG A 248 -14.40 31.13 -24.41
C ARG A 248 -14.35 32.64 -24.61
N ALA A 249 -13.82 33.39 -23.64
CA ALA A 249 -13.64 34.82 -23.75
C ALA A 249 -12.65 35.19 -24.87
N GLU A 250 -11.53 34.47 -24.98
CA GLU A 250 -10.57 34.66 -26.08
C GLU A 250 -11.18 34.35 -27.46
N GLN A 251 -12.00 33.30 -27.55
CA GLN A 251 -12.70 32.95 -28.78
C GLN A 251 -13.68 34.06 -29.19
N GLN A 252 -14.46 34.58 -28.25
CA GLN A 252 -15.40 35.69 -28.50
C GLN A 252 -14.67 36.97 -28.91
N ALA A 253 -13.54 37.29 -28.27
CA ALA A 253 -12.71 38.44 -28.64
C ALA A 253 -12.24 38.33 -30.10
N LEU A 254 -11.77 37.15 -30.52
CA LEU A 254 -11.33 36.91 -31.90
C LEU A 254 -12.49 36.94 -32.91
N ALA A 255 -13.68 36.48 -32.53
CA ALA A 255 -14.86 36.50 -33.39
C ALA A 255 -15.40 37.92 -33.66
N ASN A 256 -15.15 38.87 -32.74
CA ASN A 256 -15.58 40.27 -32.89
C ASN A 256 -14.65 41.07 -33.84
N HIS A 257 -13.49 40.54 -34.22
CA HIS A 257 -12.64 41.14 -35.24
C HIS A 257 -13.10 40.67 -36.64
N GLU A 258 -13.40 41.62 -37.53
CA GLU A 258 -13.87 41.34 -38.89
C GLU A 258 -12.69 40.85 -39.76
N HIS A 259 -12.64 39.55 -40.04
CA HIS A 259 -11.54 38.93 -40.78
C HIS A 259 -11.79 38.99 -42.30
N GLY A 260 -11.16 39.93 -42.98
CA GLY A 260 -11.10 39.92 -44.44
C GLY A 260 -10.17 38.81 -44.93
N ASN A 261 -10.70 37.73 -45.49
CA ASN A 261 -9.99 36.68 -46.26
C ASN A 261 -8.63 36.16 -45.72
N ASP A 262 -8.35 36.25 -44.43
CA ASP A 262 -7.12 35.72 -43.86
C ASP A 262 -7.32 34.28 -43.36
N LEU A 263 -6.80 33.34 -44.15
CA LEU A 263 -6.89 31.91 -43.90
C LEU A 263 -6.22 31.50 -42.57
N GLN A 264 -5.20 32.24 -42.10
CA GLN A 264 -4.49 31.89 -40.86
C GLN A 264 -5.36 32.18 -39.64
N LEU A 265 -6.01 33.34 -39.59
CA LEU A 265 -6.91 33.73 -38.50
C LEU A 265 -8.11 32.79 -38.38
N GLN A 266 -8.65 32.33 -39.51
CA GLN A 266 -9.74 31.34 -39.51
C GLN A 266 -9.27 30.00 -38.90
N GLN A 267 -8.08 29.52 -39.25
CA GLN A 267 -7.53 28.29 -38.69
C GLN A 267 -7.27 28.41 -37.19
N GLU A 268 -6.82 29.56 -36.71
CA GLU A 268 -6.62 29.80 -35.28
C GLU A 268 -7.94 29.84 -34.50
N HIS A 269 -8.95 30.50 -35.06
CA HIS A 269 -10.30 30.49 -34.50
C HIS A 269 -10.84 29.05 -34.38
N ASP A 270 -10.72 28.25 -35.44
CA ASP A 270 -11.19 26.86 -35.46
C ASP A 270 -10.40 25.97 -34.49
N ARG A 271 -9.10 26.23 -34.31
CA ARG A 271 -8.26 25.54 -33.30
C ARG A 271 -8.74 25.86 -31.89
N LYS A 272 -8.99 27.14 -31.56
CA LYS A 272 -9.48 27.55 -30.24
C LYS A 272 -10.88 27.02 -29.96
N ALA A 273 -11.77 27.03 -30.96
CA ALA A 273 -13.11 26.45 -30.84
C ALA A 273 -13.07 24.95 -30.50
N ARG A 274 -12.22 24.18 -31.20
CA ARG A 274 -11.98 22.76 -30.91
C ARG A 274 -11.41 22.56 -29.51
N HIS A 275 -10.45 23.39 -29.11
CA HIS A 275 -9.82 23.32 -27.80
C HIS A 275 -10.84 23.58 -26.66
N ALA A 276 -11.69 24.60 -26.79
CA ALA A 276 -12.77 24.87 -25.84
C ALA A 276 -13.80 23.72 -25.77
N SER A 277 -14.18 23.16 -26.93
CA SER A 277 -15.10 22.00 -26.98
C SER A 277 -14.53 20.75 -26.29
N ASN A 278 -13.24 20.45 -26.50
CA ASN A 278 -12.58 19.32 -25.86
C ASN A 278 -12.48 19.51 -24.34
N LEU A 279 -12.16 20.73 -23.89
CA LEU A 279 -12.11 21.03 -22.46
C LEU A 279 -13.50 20.94 -21.82
N HIS A 280 -14.55 21.38 -22.51
CA HIS A 280 -15.92 21.26 -22.04
C HIS A 280 -16.32 19.79 -21.81
N LYS A 281 -15.95 18.88 -22.73
CA LYS A 281 -16.17 17.43 -22.55
C LYS A 281 -15.41 16.90 -21.34
N ALA A 282 -14.17 17.34 -21.14
CA ALA A 282 -13.36 16.93 -19.99
C ALA A 282 -13.97 17.41 -18.66
N ILE A 283 -14.52 18.63 -18.62
CA ILE A 283 -15.25 19.17 -17.46
C ILE A 283 -16.47 18.30 -17.14
N HIS A 284 -17.29 17.96 -18.14
CA HIS A 284 -18.47 17.12 -17.90
C HIS A 284 -18.11 15.78 -17.25
N VAL A 285 -17.06 15.10 -17.75
CA VAL A 285 -16.60 13.85 -17.14
C VAL A 285 -16.03 14.10 -15.73
N ALA A 286 -15.31 15.20 -15.51
CA ALA A 286 -14.79 15.57 -14.20
C ALA A 286 -15.93 15.82 -13.17
N GLU A 287 -17.00 16.50 -13.57
CA GLU A 287 -18.20 16.72 -12.74
C GLU A 287 -18.86 15.40 -12.34
N GLU A 288 -19.03 14.47 -13.30
CA GLU A 288 -19.58 13.15 -13.03
C GLU A 288 -18.73 12.38 -12.01
N GLN A 289 -17.39 12.45 -12.11
CA GLN A 289 -16.49 11.81 -11.17
C GLN A 289 -16.57 12.42 -9.77
N VAL A 290 -16.62 13.75 -9.65
CA VAL A 290 -16.79 14.43 -8.36
C VAL A 290 -18.13 14.06 -7.73
N LYS A 291 -19.23 14.14 -8.48
CA LYS A 291 -20.58 13.79 -8.00
C LYS A 291 -20.69 12.34 -7.56
N LYS A 292 -20.11 11.41 -8.32
CA LYS A 292 -20.05 9.98 -7.96
C LYS A 292 -19.37 9.81 -6.60
N LEU A 293 -18.27 10.51 -6.35
CA LEU A 293 -17.51 10.41 -5.10
C LEU A 293 -18.19 11.10 -3.91
N GLU A 294 -18.92 12.20 -4.12
CA GLU A 294 -19.77 12.84 -3.10
C GLU A 294 -20.88 11.91 -2.63
N TYR A 295 -21.60 11.28 -3.56
CA TYR A 295 -22.67 10.34 -3.26
C TYR A 295 -22.20 9.19 -2.34
N TRP A 296 -20.98 8.66 -2.57
CA TRP A 296 -20.38 7.65 -1.71
C TRP A 296 -19.94 8.15 -0.33
N SER A 297 -19.66 9.45 -0.19
CA SER A 297 -19.38 10.07 1.11
C SER A 297 -20.67 10.20 1.92
N ASP A 298 -21.75 10.65 1.29
CA ASP A 298 -23.05 10.86 1.95
C ASP A 298 -23.69 9.54 2.40
N ILE A 299 -23.65 8.49 1.58
CA ILE A 299 -24.13 7.14 1.98
C ILE A 299 -23.36 6.61 3.20
N ARG A 300 -22.03 6.79 3.22
CA ARG A 300 -21.22 6.36 4.37
C ARG A 300 -21.51 7.19 5.62
N GLY A 301 -21.82 8.48 5.47
CA GLY A 301 -22.29 9.33 6.56
C GLY A 301 -23.62 8.85 7.15
N VAL A 302 -24.58 8.48 6.31
CA VAL A 302 -25.89 7.96 6.75
C VAL A 302 -25.76 6.60 7.44
N GLY A 303 -24.92 5.70 6.93
CA GLY A 303 -24.65 4.39 7.56
C GLY A 303 -23.94 4.49 8.92
N GLY A 304 -23.11 5.53 9.12
CA GLY A 304 -22.48 5.83 10.42
C GLY A 304 -23.47 6.41 11.44
N SER A 305 -24.39 7.26 11.01
CA SER A 305 -25.38 7.88 11.90
C SER A 305 -26.49 6.91 12.33
N ALA A 306 -26.89 5.97 11.47
CA ALA A 306 -27.92 4.97 11.81
C ALA A 306 -27.46 3.93 12.84
N MET A 307 -26.14 3.69 12.97
CA MET A 307 -25.61 2.82 14.03
C MET A 307 -25.42 3.52 15.38
N ALA A 308 -25.42 4.85 15.42
CA ALA A 308 -25.27 5.61 16.66
C ALA A 308 -26.59 5.73 17.45
N SER A 309 -27.76 5.78 16.79
CA SER A 309 -29.05 5.91 17.48
C SER A 309 -29.59 4.60 18.09
N ASN A 310 -29.04 3.43 17.73
CA ASN A 310 -29.47 2.12 18.23
C ASN A 310 -28.70 1.64 19.47
N ARG A 311 -27.93 2.52 20.13
CA ARG A 311 -27.18 2.21 21.36
C ARG A 311 -27.65 2.98 22.59
N GLU A 312 -28.72 3.76 22.47
CA GLU A 312 -29.35 4.45 23.58
C GLU A 312 -30.82 4.01 23.72
N GLU A 313 -31.03 2.71 23.96
CA GLU A 313 -32.21 2.16 24.64
C GLU A 313 -31.77 0.96 25.51
#